data_AF-A0A7K1ETF0-F1
#
_entry.id   AF-A0A7K1ETF0-F1
#
_cell.length_a   1.000
_cell.length_b   1.000
_cell.length_c   1.000
_cell.angle_alpha   90.00
_cell.angle_beta   90.00
_cell.angle_gamma   90.00
#
_symmetry.space_group_name_H-M   'P 1'
#
loop_
_entity.id
_entity.type
_entity.pdbx_description
1 polymer ?
#
loop_
_entity_poly.entity_id
_entity_poly.type
_entity_poly.pdbx_seq_one_letter_code
_entity_poly.pdbx_strand_id
1 'polypeptide(L)'
;MSDNRDEVDGLVAAWRRERPDLDVAPLEVLSRITRLARQLDIARRAAFAKHGLETWGFDVLAALRRAGTPYQLTPGQLIHENLVTSGTITNRLDRLESDGLLSRHPDPSDGRGTLVRIT
;
A
#
# COMPACT_ATOMS: atom_id res chain seq x y z
N MET A 1 35.93 -11.42 -2.43
CA MET A 1 34.48 -11.38 -2.73
C MET A 1 33.78 -11.48 -1.39
N SER A 2 33.03 -10.46 -0.97
CA SER A 2 32.28 -10.54 0.29
C SER A 2 31.33 -11.73 0.21
N ASP A 3 31.30 -12.55 1.25
CA ASP A 3 30.30 -13.61 1.41
C ASP A 3 28.93 -12.91 1.45
N ASN A 4 28.15 -13.01 0.37
CA ASN A 4 26.89 -12.31 0.21
C ASN A 4 25.76 -13.11 0.88
N ARG A 5 25.96 -13.44 2.16
CA ARG A 5 24.99 -14.13 2.99
C ARG A 5 24.19 -13.15 3.82
N ASP A 6 22.89 -13.41 3.96
CA ASP A 6 21.97 -12.65 4.78
C ASP A 6 21.30 -13.51 5.85
N GLU A 7 20.41 -12.89 6.63
CA GLU A 7 19.68 -13.57 7.72
C GLU A 7 18.77 -14.70 7.24
N VAL A 8 18.35 -14.70 5.96
CA VAL A 8 17.50 -15.75 5.41
C VAL A 8 18.31 -17.01 5.15
N ASP A 9 19.58 -16.90 4.79
CA ASP A 9 20.45 -18.08 4.63
C ASP A 9 20.57 -18.87 5.94
N GLY A 10 20.69 -18.16 7.07
CA GLY A 10 20.69 -18.79 8.40
C GLY A 10 19.35 -19.45 8.74
N LEU A 11 18.24 -18.79 8.40
CA LEU A 11 16.88 -19.34 8.59
C LEU A 11 16.67 -20.62 7.78
N VAL A 12 17.04 -20.61 6.50
CA VAL A 12 16.86 -21.77 5.62
C VAL A 12 17.78 -22.92 6.03
N ALA A 13 19.04 -22.62 6.39
CA ALA A 13 19.96 -23.64 6.90
C ALA A 13 19.43 -24.31 8.17
N ALA A 14 18.81 -23.55 9.08
CA ALA A 14 18.17 -24.11 10.26
C ALA A 14 17.02 -25.05 9.88
N TRP A 15 16.13 -24.64 8.98
CA TRP A 15 15.01 -25.49 8.56
C TRP A 15 15.46 -26.76 7.83
N ARG A 16 16.48 -26.69 6.95
CA ARG A 16 17.05 -27.87 6.31
C ARG A 16 17.62 -28.86 7.33
N ARG A 17 18.15 -28.37 8.46
CA ARG A 17 18.67 -29.22 9.54
C ARG A 17 17.54 -29.85 10.35
N GLU A 18 16.54 -29.07 10.76
CA GLU A 18 15.47 -29.56 11.65
C GLU A 18 14.40 -30.39 10.92
N ARG A 19 14.12 -30.09 9.64
CA ARG A 19 13.11 -30.75 8.81
C ARG A 19 13.64 -31.01 7.40
N PRO A 20 14.59 -31.94 7.24
CA PRO A 20 15.18 -32.26 5.94
C PRO A 20 14.17 -32.86 4.95
N ASP A 21 13.01 -33.30 5.43
CA ASP A 21 11.92 -33.85 4.63
C ASP A 21 11.09 -32.79 3.88
N LEU A 22 11.19 -31.51 4.27
CA LEU A 22 10.41 -30.42 3.67
C LEU A 22 11.18 -29.72 2.53
N ASP A 23 10.46 -29.37 1.46
CA ASP A 23 10.97 -28.41 0.49
C ASP A 23 10.87 -26.99 1.07
N VAL A 24 12.03 -26.41 1.36
CA VAL A 24 12.18 -25.07 1.94
C VAL A 24 12.68 -24.04 0.92
N ALA A 25 12.80 -24.42 -0.35
CA ALA A 25 13.21 -23.50 -1.41
C ALA A 25 12.35 -22.21 -1.47
N PRO A 26 11.01 -22.24 -1.25
CA PRO A 26 10.22 -21.01 -1.22
C PRO A 26 10.63 -20.02 -0.13
N LEU A 27 11.17 -20.50 1.01
CA LEU A 27 11.59 -19.62 2.11
C LEU A 27 12.77 -18.73 1.73
N GLU A 28 13.61 -19.15 0.79
CA GLU A 28 14.74 -18.37 0.28
C GLU A 28 14.26 -17.02 -0.30
N VAL A 29 13.14 -17.02 -1.04
CA VAL A 29 12.64 -15.83 -1.72
C VAL A 29 11.59 -15.12 -0.86
N LEU A 30 10.59 -15.84 -0.38
CA LEU A 30 9.46 -15.24 0.34
C LEU A 30 9.91 -14.53 1.62
N SER A 31 10.85 -15.12 2.37
CA SER A 31 11.37 -14.49 3.59
C SER A 31 12.12 -13.19 3.29
N ARG A 32 12.87 -13.13 2.18
CA ARG A 32 13.58 -11.91 1.75
C ARG A 32 12.59 -10.83 1.33
N ILE A 33 11.58 -11.18 0.53
CA ILE A 33 10.52 -10.25 0.13
C ILE A 33 9.80 -9.68 1.36
N THR A 34 9.38 -10.52 2.32
CA THR A 34 8.69 -10.06 3.52
C THR A 34 9.56 -9.12 4.37
N ARG A 35 10.86 -9.43 4.49
CA ARG A 35 11.81 -8.57 5.23
C ARG A 35 12.01 -7.23 4.53
N LEU A 36 12.20 -7.24 3.21
CA LEU A 36 12.33 -6.02 2.40
C LEU A 36 11.05 -5.18 2.46
N ALA A 37 9.88 -5.81 2.34
CA ALA A 37 8.59 -5.14 2.47
C ALA A 37 8.45 -4.43 3.82
N ARG A 38 8.82 -5.10 4.92
CA ARG A 38 8.82 -4.49 6.26
C ARG A 38 9.76 -3.28 6.35
N GLN A 39 10.96 -3.36 5.79
CA GLN A 39 11.89 -2.23 5.79
C GLN A 39 11.35 -1.06 4.95
N LEU A 40 10.75 -1.37 3.80
CA LEU A 40 10.10 -0.39 2.95
C LEU A 40 8.91 0.29 3.65
N ASP A 41 8.08 -0.47 4.38
CA ASP A 41 6.95 0.08 5.13
C ASP A 41 7.40 1.04 6.23
N ILE A 42 8.48 0.70 6.95
CA ILE A 42 9.07 1.59 7.96
C ILE A 42 9.57 2.88 7.31
N ALA A 43 10.31 2.76 6.21
CA ALA A 43 10.85 3.91 5.49
C ALA A 43 9.74 4.82 4.93
N ARG A 44 8.71 4.24 4.31
CA ARG A 44 7.54 4.96 3.78
C ARG A 44 6.78 5.68 4.89
N ARG A 45 6.49 4.99 5.99
CA ARG A 45 5.80 5.59 7.15
C ARG A 45 6.59 6.77 7.71
N ALA A 46 7.91 6.62 7.88
CA ALA A 46 8.77 7.70 8.35
C ALA A 46 8.83 8.88 7.37
N ALA A 47 8.81 8.63 6.06
CA ALA A 47 8.80 9.68 5.04
C ALA A 47 7.48 10.46 5.03
N PHE A 48 6.34 9.77 5.04
CA PHE A 48 5.02 10.40 4.95
C PHE A 48 4.60 11.09 6.26
N ALA A 49 5.00 10.56 7.41
CA ALA A 49 4.70 11.19 8.70
C ALA A 49 5.30 12.62 8.81
N LYS A 50 6.43 12.91 8.14
CA LYS A 50 7.00 14.26 8.05
C LYS A 50 6.08 15.28 7.37
N HIS A 51 5.10 14.79 6.61
CA HIS A 51 4.10 15.58 5.90
C HIS A 51 2.69 15.41 6.50
N GLY A 52 2.56 14.85 7.71
CA GLY A 52 1.27 14.61 8.35
C GLY A 52 0.43 13.51 7.69
N LEU A 53 1.04 12.67 6.84
CA LEU A 53 0.35 11.63 6.09
C LEU A 53 0.68 10.24 6.64
N GLU A 54 -0.35 9.41 6.70
CA GLU A 54 -0.19 7.96 6.81
C GLU A 54 0.05 7.33 5.43
N THR A 55 0.69 6.15 5.38
CA THR A 55 0.98 5.44 4.13
C THR A 55 -0.26 5.24 3.26
N TRP A 56 -1.38 4.86 3.88
CA TRP A 56 -2.63 4.68 3.15
C TRP A 56 -3.19 5.98 2.57
N GLY A 57 -2.92 7.12 3.22
CA GLY A 57 -3.38 8.43 2.76
C GLY A 57 -2.63 8.84 1.50
N PHE A 58 -1.31 8.61 1.50
CA PHE A 58 -0.50 8.75 0.31
C PHE A 58 -1.00 7.87 -0.85
N ASP A 59 -1.35 6.61 -0.60
CA ASP A 59 -1.78 5.70 -1.68
C ASP A 59 -3.06 6.18 -2.39
N VAL A 60 -4.03 6.72 -1.63
CA VAL A 60 -5.26 7.32 -2.19
C VAL A 60 -4.93 8.57 -3.02
N LEU A 61 -4.15 9.49 -2.48
CA LEU A 61 -3.74 10.72 -3.18
C LEU A 61 -2.92 10.40 -4.43
N ALA A 62 -2.04 9.40 -4.36
CA ALA A 62 -1.24 8.94 -5.49
C ALA A 62 -2.12 8.32 -6.59
N ALA A 63 -3.14 7.52 -6.23
CA ALA A 63 -4.10 6.99 -7.20
C ALA A 63 -4.84 8.11 -7.94
N LEU A 64 -5.37 9.10 -7.22
CA LEU A 64 -6.02 10.28 -7.81
C LEU A 64 -5.06 11.07 -8.72
N ARG A 65 -3.81 11.25 -8.30
CA ARG A 65 -2.79 11.96 -9.09
C ARG A 65 -2.44 11.21 -10.38
N ARG A 66 -2.32 9.88 -10.32
CA ARG A 66 -2.03 9.01 -11.48
C ARG A 66 -3.19 8.91 -12.47
N ALA A 67 -4.43 9.12 -12.03
CA ALA A 67 -5.59 9.19 -12.90
C ALA A 67 -5.54 10.37 -13.90
N GLY A 68 -4.61 11.32 -13.70
CA GLY A 68 -4.44 12.49 -14.57
C GLY A 68 -5.52 13.54 -14.34
N THR A 69 -5.36 14.72 -14.95
CA THR A 69 -6.30 15.85 -14.79
C THR A 69 -7.72 15.42 -15.19
N PRO A 70 -8.76 15.69 -14.37
CA PRO A 70 -8.80 16.62 -13.22
C PRO A 70 -8.49 15.98 -11.84
N TYR A 71 -7.73 14.89 -11.80
CA TYR A 71 -7.28 14.15 -10.62
C TYR A 71 -8.43 13.61 -9.79
N GLN A 72 -9.34 12.91 -10.47
CA GLN A 72 -10.56 12.40 -9.86
C GLN A 72 -10.80 10.93 -10.18
N LEU A 73 -11.40 10.22 -9.23
CA LEU A 73 -11.82 8.83 -9.36
C LEU A 73 -13.13 8.62 -8.58
N THR A 74 -13.91 7.62 -8.97
CA THR A 74 -15.04 7.15 -8.14
C THR A 74 -14.52 6.33 -6.95
N PRO A 75 -15.28 6.20 -5.85
CA PRO A 75 -14.94 5.30 -4.75
C PRO A 75 -14.68 3.86 -5.21
N GLY A 76 -15.44 3.36 -6.20
CA GLY A 76 -15.25 2.03 -6.77
C GLY A 76 -13.88 1.86 -7.45
N GLN A 77 -13.44 2.88 -8.19
CA GLN A 77 -12.09 2.87 -8.78
C GLN A 77 -11.00 2.94 -7.71
N LEU A 78 -11.20 3.73 -6.64
CA LEU A 78 -10.24 3.83 -5.55
C LEU A 78 -10.10 2.52 -4.74
N ILE A 79 -11.19 1.77 -4.57
CA ILE A 79 -11.16 0.41 -4.01
C ILE A 79 -10.24 -0.49 -4.85
N HIS A 80 -10.41 -0.47 -6.17
CA HIS A 80 -9.62 -1.28 -7.09
C HIS A 80 -8.14 -0.88 -7.08
N GLU A 81 -7.83 0.42 -7.19
CA GLU A 81 -6.45 0.94 -7.22
C GLU A 81 -5.69 0.71 -5.90
N ASN A 82 -6.39 0.68 -4.76
CA ASN A 82 -5.76 0.54 -3.45
C ASN A 82 -5.87 -0.88 -2.87
N LEU A 83 -6.54 -1.80 -3.57
CA LEU A 83 -6.77 -3.19 -3.13
C LEU A 83 -7.37 -3.27 -1.72
N VAL A 84 -8.34 -2.41 -1.43
CA VAL A 84 -9.03 -2.35 -0.12
C VAL A 84 -10.52 -2.57 -0.25
N THR A 85 -11.20 -2.78 0.88
CA THR A 85 -12.66 -2.93 0.91
C THR A 85 -13.38 -1.60 0.85
N SER A 86 -14.69 -1.63 0.56
CA SER A 86 -15.54 -0.44 0.57
C SER A 86 -15.56 0.28 1.93
N GLY A 87 -15.70 -0.46 3.04
CA GLY A 87 -15.64 0.15 4.38
C GLY A 87 -14.29 0.82 4.68
N THR A 88 -13.19 0.22 4.18
CA THR A 88 -11.86 0.81 4.33
C THR A 88 -11.72 2.08 3.50
N ILE A 89 -12.20 2.10 2.25
CA ILE A 89 -12.07 3.30 1.42
C ILE A 89 -12.89 4.46 2.01
N THR A 90 -14.12 4.22 2.47
CA THR A 90 -14.96 5.27 3.06
C THR A 90 -14.25 5.97 4.22
N ASN A 91 -13.71 5.20 5.17
CA ASN A 91 -12.97 5.77 6.31
C ASN A 91 -11.75 6.59 5.87
N ARG A 92 -11.00 6.10 4.88
CA ARG A 92 -9.83 6.83 4.35
C ARG A 92 -10.24 8.14 3.68
N LEU A 93 -11.32 8.11 2.91
CA LEU A 93 -11.83 9.30 2.23
C LEU A 93 -12.37 10.32 3.24
N ASP A 94 -13.10 9.88 4.26
CA ASP A 94 -13.63 10.78 5.30
C ASP A 94 -12.49 11.52 6.02
N ARG A 95 -11.41 10.80 6.33
CA ARG A 95 -10.24 11.39 7.00
C ARG A 95 -9.44 12.34 6.11
N LEU A 96 -9.20 11.97 4.86
CA LEU A 96 -8.50 12.86 3.92
C LEU A 96 -9.32 14.12 3.59
N GLU A 97 -10.65 13.99 3.55
CA GLU A 97 -11.57 15.12 3.40
C GLU A 97 -11.54 16.03 4.63
N SER A 98 -11.56 15.46 5.86
CA SER A 98 -11.42 16.24 7.09
C SER A 98 -10.07 16.96 7.19
N ASP A 99 -9.03 16.36 6.63
CA ASP A 99 -7.68 16.93 6.55
C ASP A 99 -7.54 17.96 5.39
N GLY A 100 -8.61 18.17 4.60
CA GLY A 100 -8.66 19.15 3.50
C GLY A 100 -7.87 18.76 2.26
N LEU A 101 -7.51 17.48 2.11
CA LEU A 101 -6.65 16.97 1.03
C LEU A 101 -7.42 16.48 -0.20
N LEU A 102 -8.73 16.29 -0.05
CA LEU A 102 -9.64 15.92 -1.13
C LEU A 102 -11.04 16.48 -0.89
N SER A 103 -11.87 16.45 -1.93
CA SER A 103 -13.28 16.80 -1.88
C SER A 103 -14.12 15.83 -2.70
N ARG A 104 -15.39 15.64 -2.29
CA ARG A 104 -16.39 14.85 -3.02
C ARG A 104 -17.32 15.73 -3.83
N HIS A 105 -17.63 15.30 -5.04
CA HIS A 105 -18.55 15.98 -5.96
C HIS A 105 -19.56 14.99 -6.53
N PRO A 106 -20.80 15.41 -6.82
CA PRO A 106 -21.73 14.60 -7.60
C PRO A 106 -21.11 14.22 -8.93
N ASP A 107 -21.29 12.98 -9.35
CA ASP A 107 -20.90 12.56 -10.70
C ASP A 107 -21.93 13.09 -11.71
N PRO A 108 -21.55 13.95 -12.67
CA PRO A 108 -22.50 14.46 -13.67
C PRO A 108 -22.97 13.38 -14.66
N SER A 109 -22.23 12.26 -14.77
CA SER A 109 -22.56 11.14 -15.65
C SER A 109 -23.39 10.05 -14.98
N ASP A 110 -23.41 10.03 -13.64
CA ASP A 110 -24.21 9.11 -12.83
C ASP A 110 -24.87 9.92 -11.71
N GLY A 111 -26.18 10.16 -11.81
CA GLY A 111 -26.93 10.97 -10.85
C GLY A 111 -26.93 10.44 -9.41
N ARG A 112 -26.40 9.24 -9.16
CA ARG A 112 -26.17 8.67 -7.81
C ARG A 112 -24.69 8.50 -7.48
N GLY A 113 -23.80 8.72 -8.45
CA GLY A 113 -22.36 8.58 -8.32
C GLY A 113 -21.72 9.76 -7.59
N THR A 114 -20.53 9.51 -7.05
CA THR A 114 -19.69 10.53 -6.42
C THR A 114 -18.28 10.42 -6.99
N LEU A 115 -17.69 11.56 -7.32
CA LEU A 115 -16.30 11.70 -7.71
C LEU A 115 -15.51 12.27 -6.54
N VAL A 116 -14.38 11.62 -6.23
CA VAL A 116 -13.39 12.10 -5.27
C VAL A 116 -12.32 12.83 -6.07
N ARG A 117 -11.92 14.03 -5.64
CA ARG A 117 -10.89 14.84 -6.29
C ARG A 117 -9.90 15.40 -5.26
N ILE A 118 -8.62 15.51 -5.62
CA ILE A 118 -7.65 16.29 -4.82
C ILE A 118 -8.05 17.77 -4.82
N THR A 119 -7.90 18.45 -3.68
CA THR A 119 -8.16 19.89 -3.53
C THR A 119 -7.18 20.79 -4.29
#